data_AF-A0A626D467-F1
#
_entry.id   AF-A0A626D467-F1
#
_cell.length_a   1.000
_cell.length_b   1.000
_cell.length_c   1.000
_cell.angle_alpha   90.00
_cell.angle_beta   90.00
_cell.angle_gamma   90.00
#
_symmetry.space_group_name_H-M   'P 1'
#
loop_
_entity.id
_entity.type
_entity.pdbx_description
1 polymer ?
#
loop_
_entity_poly.entity_id
_entity_poly.type
_entity_poly.pdbx_seq_one_letter_code
_entity_poly.pdbx_strand_id
1 'polypeptide(L)'
;QVLAEIPRVREDLGFIPLVTPTSQIVGTQAVLNVLTGERYKTIAKETAGILKGEYGHTPVPVNAALQARVLEGGAPVTCRPADLLKPELAELEAD
;
A
#
# COMPACT_ATOMS: atom_id res chain seq x y z
N GLN A 1 -1.10 14.14 -16.85
CA GLN A 1 -1.91 12.93 -16.55
C GLN A 1 -1.51 12.32 -15.21
N VAL A 2 -0.26 11.91 -15.01
CA VAL A 2 0.22 11.33 -13.72
C VAL A 2 -0.02 12.26 -12.52
N LEU A 3 0.32 13.55 -12.61
CA LEU A 3 0.11 14.50 -11.51
C LEU A 3 -1.37 14.62 -11.06
N ALA A 4 -2.31 14.40 -11.96
CA ALA A 4 -3.74 14.40 -11.65
C ALA A 4 -4.22 13.05 -11.06
N GLU A 5 -3.47 11.98 -11.29
CA GLU A 5 -3.76 10.64 -10.76
C GLU A 5 -3.22 10.45 -9.34
N ILE A 6 -2.08 11.07 -9.01
CA ILE A 6 -1.48 11.06 -7.66
C ILE A 6 -2.50 11.38 -6.55
N PRO A 7 -3.26 12.50 -6.58
CA PRO A 7 -4.20 12.81 -5.51
C PRO A 7 -5.33 11.77 -5.39
N ARG A 8 -5.74 11.15 -6.50
CA ARG A 8 -6.78 10.10 -6.50
C ARG A 8 -6.26 8.80 -5.89
N VAL A 9 -5.02 8.41 -6.21
CA VAL A 9 -4.36 7.26 -5.57
C VAL A 9 -4.15 7.52 -4.09
N ARG A 10 -3.73 8.74 -3.71
CA ARG A 10 -3.58 9.13 -2.30
C ARG A 10 -4.91 9.03 -1.54
N GLU A 11 -6.02 9.46 -2.14
CA GLU A 11 -7.36 9.32 -1.57
C GLU A 11 -7.74 7.85 -1.39
N ASP A 12 -7.57 7.02 -2.43
CA ASP A 12 -7.85 5.58 -2.36
C ASP A 12 -7.03 4.85 -1.30
N LEU A 13 -5.82 5.36 -1.01
CA LEU A 13 -4.94 4.85 0.04
C LEU A 13 -5.13 5.56 1.39
N GLY A 14 -6.29 6.18 1.62
CA GLY A 14 -6.66 6.69 2.94
C GLY A 14 -5.94 7.99 3.33
N PHE A 15 -5.64 8.85 2.36
CA PHE A 15 -4.96 10.14 2.55
C PHE A 15 -3.60 10.08 3.24
N ILE A 16 -2.85 8.98 3.08
CA ILE A 16 -1.49 8.84 3.63
C ILE A 16 -0.61 10.06 3.32
N PRO A 17 0.23 10.51 4.27
CA PRO A 17 1.19 11.57 4.02
C PRO A 17 2.14 11.19 2.88
N LEU A 18 2.47 12.13 1.99
CA LEU A 18 3.38 11.90 0.88
C LEU A 18 4.83 12.17 1.31
N VAL A 19 5.37 11.23 2.09
CA VAL A 19 6.77 11.23 2.57
C VAL A 19 7.42 9.91 2.18
N THR A 20 8.72 9.74 2.33
CA THR A 20 9.33 8.42 2.10
C THR A 20 8.86 7.44 3.19
N PRO A 21 8.49 6.19 2.86
CA PRO A 21 8.42 5.58 1.51
C PRO A 21 7.09 5.80 0.75
N THR A 22 6.04 6.29 1.41
CA THR A 22 4.66 6.36 0.87
C THR A 22 4.50 7.24 -0.38
N SER A 23 5.31 8.30 -0.54
CA SER A 23 5.33 9.14 -1.73
C SER A 23 5.71 8.36 -3.00
N GLN A 24 6.66 7.42 -2.88
CA GLN A 24 7.09 6.55 -3.98
C GLN A 24 6.01 5.52 -4.30
N ILE A 25 5.34 4.96 -3.28
CA ILE A 25 4.24 4.00 -3.48
C ILE A 25 3.10 4.64 -4.28
N VAL A 26 2.63 5.82 -3.86
CA VAL A 26 1.58 6.58 -4.55
C VAL A 26 2.01 6.96 -5.95
N GLY A 27 3.25 7.47 -6.11
CA GLY A 27 3.79 7.88 -7.40
C GLY A 27 3.87 6.72 -8.40
N THR A 28 4.43 5.59 -7.98
CA THR A 28 4.56 4.39 -8.81
C THR A 28 3.18 3.87 -9.25
N GLN A 29 2.23 3.75 -8.32
CA GLN A 29 0.88 3.29 -8.67
C GLN A 29 0.16 4.26 -9.62
N ALA A 30 0.33 5.58 -9.44
CA ALA A 30 -0.23 6.57 -10.34
C ALA A 30 0.37 6.47 -11.76
N VAL A 31 1.68 6.23 -11.87
CA VAL A 31 2.34 5.97 -13.17
C VAL A 31 1.79 4.70 -13.82
N LEU A 32 1.65 3.60 -13.06
CA LEU A 32 1.07 2.35 -13.57
C LEU A 32 -0.34 2.55 -14.10
N ASN A 33 -1.21 3.25 -13.36
CA ASN A 33 -2.58 3.55 -13.78
C ASN A 33 -2.62 4.31 -15.12
N VAL A 34 -1.73 5.29 -15.30
CA VAL A 34 -1.66 6.09 -16.54
C VAL A 34 -1.11 5.26 -17.70
N LEU A 35 -0.02 4.51 -17.49
CA LEU A 35 0.61 3.72 -18.56
C LEU A 35 -0.26 2.56 -19.02
N THR A 36 -1.02 1.95 -18.11
CA THR A 36 -1.93 0.85 -18.44
C THR A 36 -3.26 1.32 -19.02
N GLY A 37 -3.58 2.62 -18.91
CA GLY A 37 -4.84 3.21 -19.37
C GLY A 37 -6.06 2.87 -18.50
N GLU A 38 -5.89 2.12 -17.42
CA GLU A 38 -6.95 1.63 -16.54
C GLU A 38 -6.49 1.66 -15.08
N ARG A 39 -7.26 2.32 -14.21
CA ARG A 39 -6.89 2.48 -12.79
C ARG A 39 -6.84 1.12 -12.10
N TYR A 40 -5.71 0.82 -11.46
CA TYR A 40 -5.48 -0.41 -10.71
C TYR A 40 -5.67 -1.70 -11.53
N LYS A 41 -5.49 -1.66 -12.86
CA LYS A 41 -5.38 -2.89 -13.66
C LYS A 41 -4.34 -3.83 -13.04
N THR A 42 -3.18 -3.26 -12.74
CA THR A 42 -2.15 -3.87 -11.90
C THR A 42 -2.02 -3.07 -10.61
N ILE A 43 -2.02 -3.77 -9.46
CA ILE A 43 -1.77 -3.18 -8.14
C ILE A 43 -0.32 -3.50 -7.77
N ALA A 44 0.49 -2.48 -7.51
CA ALA A 44 1.87 -2.66 -7.06
C ALA A 44 1.89 -3.33 -5.68
N LYS A 45 2.92 -4.14 -5.41
CA LYS A 45 3.05 -4.92 -4.16
C LYS A 45 2.92 -4.03 -2.92
N GLU A 46 3.61 -2.91 -2.91
CA GLU A 46 3.63 -1.97 -1.79
C GLU A 46 2.27 -1.25 -1.62
N THR A 47 1.56 -1.02 -2.73
CA THR A 47 0.17 -0.49 -2.67
C THR A 47 -0.77 -1.51 -2.06
N ALA A 48 -0.64 -2.79 -2.43
CA ALA A 48 -1.39 -3.87 -1.81
C ALA A 48 -1.06 -3.99 -0.31
N GLY A 49 0.21 -3.83 0.09
CA GLY A 49 0.58 -3.85 1.50
C GLY A 49 -0.06 -2.73 2.32
N ILE A 50 -0.14 -1.51 1.78
CA ILE A 50 -0.88 -0.40 2.42
C ILE A 50 -2.35 -0.79 2.61
N LEU A 51 -3.00 -1.30 1.55
CA LEU A 51 -4.39 -1.74 1.59
C LEU A 51 -4.64 -2.89 2.58
N LYS A 52 -3.66 -3.79 2.76
CA LYS A 52 -3.69 -4.89 3.72
C LYS A 52 -3.39 -4.46 5.16
N GLY A 53 -2.95 -3.23 5.39
CA GLY A 53 -2.55 -2.73 6.72
C GLY A 53 -1.12 -3.11 7.14
N GLU A 54 -0.32 -3.67 6.22
CA GLU A 54 1.05 -4.14 6.50
C GLU A 54 2.03 -2.98 6.82
N TYR A 55 1.67 -1.75 6.47
CA TYR A 55 2.42 -0.53 6.78
C TYR A 55 1.85 0.25 7.98
N GLY A 56 0.78 -0.26 8.61
CA GLY A 56 0.08 0.38 9.72
C GLY A 56 -1.23 1.08 9.30
N HIS A 57 -1.73 1.92 10.19
CA HIS A 57 -3.04 2.57 10.03
C HIS A 57 -2.95 3.81 9.14
N THR A 58 -3.89 3.92 8.20
CA THR A 58 -4.04 5.12 7.36
C THR A 58 -4.86 6.20 8.08
N PRO A 59 -4.65 7.50 7.81
CA PRO A 59 -5.39 8.58 8.47
C PRO A 59 -6.92 8.48 8.35
N VAL A 60 -7.40 7.96 7.21
CA VAL A 60 -8.81 7.63 6.99
C VAL A 60 -8.91 6.23 6.37
N PRO A 61 -10.10 5.59 6.35
CA PRO A 61 -10.27 4.31 5.69
C PRO A 61 -9.82 4.35 4.22
N VAL A 62 -9.15 3.27 3.80
CA VAL A 62 -8.80 3.06 2.39
C VAL A 62 -10.04 2.73 1.55
N ASN A 63 -9.88 2.73 0.23
CA ASN A 63 -10.93 2.30 -0.69
C ASN A 63 -11.30 0.83 -0.42
N ALA A 64 -12.55 0.58 0.00
CA ALA A 64 -13.02 -0.72 0.42
C ALA A 64 -12.99 -1.78 -0.70
N ALA A 65 -13.25 -1.38 -1.95
CA ALA A 65 -13.25 -2.32 -3.08
C ALA A 65 -11.82 -2.76 -3.42
N LEU A 66 -10.84 -1.84 -3.40
CA LEU A 66 -9.44 -2.17 -3.60
C LEU A 66 -8.89 -3.02 -2.45
N GLN A 67 -9.25 -2.69 -1.21
CA GLN A 67 -8.86 -3.47 -0.04
C GLN A 67 -9.41 -4.90 -0.11
N ALA A 68 -10.70 -5.07 -0.39
CA ALA A 68 -11.31 -6.39 -0.54
C ALA A 68 -10.62 -7.22 -1.65
N ARG A 69 -10.29 -6.58 -2.78
CA ARG A 69 -9.59 -7.21 -3.90
C ARG A 69 -8.20 -7.74 -3.50
N VAL A 70 -7.42 -6.99 -2.72
CA VAL A 70 -6.06 -7.46 -2.33
C VAL A 70 -6.07 -8.42 -1.14
N LEU A 71 -7.14 -8.42 -0.34
CA LEU A 71 -7.28 -9.32 0.79
C LEU A 71 -7.74 -10.72 0.38
N GLU A 72 -8.41 -10.86 -0.77
CA GLU A 72 -8.88 -12.16 -1.31
C GLU A 72 -9.68 -12.98 -0.29
N GLY A 73 -10.54 -12.30 0.50
CA GLY A 73 -11.34 -12.91 1.56
C GLY A 73 -10.66 -12.97 2.94
N GLY A 74 -9.40 -12.55 3.04
CA GLY A 74 -8.70 -12.35 4.31
C GLY A 74 -9.14 -11.09 5.06
N ALA A 75 -8.55 -10.89 6.24
CA ALA A 75 -8.75 -9.69 7.06
C ALA A 75 -7.50 -8.79 7.01
N PRO A 76 -7.67 -7.45 7.07
CA PRO A 76 -6.53 -6.55 7.14
C PRO A 76 -5.79 -6.67 8.47
N VAL A 77 -4.49 -6.39 8.45
CA VAL A 77 -3.66 -6.23 9.64
C VAL A 77 -4.12 -4.99 10.41
N THR A 78 -4.40 -5.15 11.69
CA THR A 78 -4.90 -4.08 12.58
C THR A 78 -4.01 -3.82 13.80
N CYS A 79 -3.01 -4.67 14.03
CA CYS A 79 -1.98 -4.47 15.07
C CYS A 79 -0.79 -3.67 14.53
N ARG A 80 0.22 -3.43 15.40
CA ARG A 80 1.51 -2.87 14.96
C ARG A 80 2.22 -3.93 14.09
N PRO A 81 2.57 -3.65 12.81
CA PRO A 81 3.07 -4.68 11.90
C PRO A 81 4.29 -5.46 12.39
N ALA A 82 5.19 -4.80 13.14
CA ALA A 82 6.38 -5.45 13.71
C ALA A 82 6.06 -6.55 14.74
N ASP A 83 4.84 -6.60 15.30
CA ASP A 83 4.42 -7.66 16.22
C ASP A 83 4.27 -9.02 15.51
N LEU A 84 4.22 -9.02 14.17
CA LEU A 84 4.12 -10.23 13.34
C LEU A 84 5.50 -10.74 12.88
N LEU A 85 6.57 -9.98 13.14
CA LEU A 85 7.93 -10.35 12.78
C LEU A 85 8.60 -11.14 13.89
N LYS A 86 9.39 -12.16 13.53
CA LYS A 86 10.24 -12.87 14.49
C LYS A 86 11.54 -12.07 14.70
N PRO A 87 12.27 -12.27 15.80
CA PRO A 87 13.62 -11.73 15.93
C PRO A 87 14.55 -12.35 14.88
N GLU A 88 15.20 -11.51 14.06
CA GLU A 88 15.99 -11.98 12.90
C GLU A 88 17.52 -11.81 13.08
N LEU A 89 18.00 -11.13 14.13
CA LEU A 89 19.43 -10.81 14.28
C LEU A 89 20.34 -12.04 14.24
N ALA A 90 19.97 -13.10 14.98
CA ALA A 90 20.77 -14.32 15.05
C ALA A 90 20.79 -15.10 13.72
N GLU A 91 19.74 -14.97 12.91
CA GLU A 91 19.64 -15.60 11.59
C GLU A 91 20.53 -14.85 10.59
N LEU A 92 20.45 -13.52 10.57
CA LEU A 92 21.25 -12.66 9.68
C LEU A 92 22.75 -12.69 9.97
N GLU A 93 23.17 -12.92 11.21
CA GLU A 93 24.60 -13.08 11.56
C GLU A 93 25.19 -14.42 11.09
N ALA A 94 24.35 -15.41 10.77
CA ALA A 94 24.78 -16.74 10.32
C ALA A 94 24.95 -16.86 8.79
N ASP A 95 24.38 -15.91 8.03
CA ASP A 95 24.48 -15.80 6.56
C ASP A 95 25.79 -15.12 6.11
#